data_AF-A0A1G3P9Y8-F1
#
_entry.id   AF-A0A1G3P9Y8-F1
#
_cell.length_a   1.000
_cell.length_b   1.000
_cell.length_c   1.000
_cell.angle_alpha   90.00
_cell.angle_beta   90.00
_cell.angle_gamma   90.00
#
_symmetry.space_group_name_H-M   'P 1'
#
loop_
_entity.id
_entity.type
_entity.pdbx_description
1 polymer ?
#
loop_
_entity_poly.entity_id
_entity_poly.type
_entity_poly.pdbx_seq_one_letter_code
_entity_poly.pdbx_strand_id
1 'polypeptide(L)' 'MFYKRCAGCGQYFEVLEENSSIQYCSAECYKEFIRCSVCGNFFIKQGNDNEENFVCSEECMKKYKYDRLARQLSTE' A
#
# COMPACT_ATOMS: atom_id res chain seq x y z
N MET A 1 -17.68 -8.49 22.62
CA MET A 1 -16.68 -8.30 21.56
C MET A 1 -17.33 -7.63 20.38
N PHE A 2 -16.75 -6.53 19.90
CA PHE A 2 -17.20 -5.83 18.70
C PHE A 2 -16.14 -5.99 17.61
N TYR A 3 -16.57 -6.04 16.35
CA TYR A 3 -15.66 -6.16 15.21
C TYR A 3 -15.80 -4.95 14.31
N LYS A 4 -14.67 -4.37 13.91
CA LYS A 4 -14.62 -3.27 12.93
C LYS A 4 -13.80 -3.68 11.72
N ARG A 5 -14.15 -3.12 10.57
CA ARG A 5 -13.38 -3.29 9.34
C ARG A 5 -12.23 -2.29 9.33
N CYS A 6 -11.01 -2.79 9.21
CA CYS A 6 -9.81 -1.97 9.09
C CYS A 6 -9.86 -1.16 7.79
N ALA A 7 -9.75 0.17 7.88
CA ALA A 7 -9.73 1.05 6.72
C ALA A 7 -8.50 0.83 5.82
N GLY A 8 -7.40 0.32 6.40
CA GLY A 8 -6.15 0.13 5.69
C GLY A 8 -6.01 -1.23 4.99
N CYS A 9 -6.30 -2.34 5.67
CA CYS A 9 -6.18 -3.69 5.08
C CYS A 9 -7.53 -4.33 4.68
N GLY A 10 -8.65 -3.74 5.08
CA GLY A 10 -9.99 -4.23 4.78
C GLY A 10 -10.43 -5.46 5.60
N GLN A 11 -9.58 -6.01 6.46
CA GLN A 11 -9.90 -7.15 7.34
C GLN A 11 -10.68 -6.70 8.59
N TYR A 12 -11.42 -7.64 9.19
CA TYR A 12 -12.12 -7.41 10.46
C TYR A 12 -11.18 -7.66 11.63
N PHE A 13 -11.22 -6.76 12.61
CA PHE A 13 -10.44 -6.87 13.84
C PHE A 13 -11.31 -6.58 15.05
N GLU A 14 -10.91 -7.13 16.20
CA GLU A 14 -11.63 -6.99 17.45
C GLU A 14 -11.35 -5.64 18.09
N VAL A 15 -12.40 -5.00 18.59
CA VAL A 15 -12.33 -3.79 19.40
C VAL A 15 -13.03 -4.00 20.74
N LEU A 16 -12.46 -3.42 21.79
CA LEU A 16 -12.98 -3.50 23.15
C LEU A 16 -14.29 -2.71 23.30
N GLU A 17 -14.47 -1.66 22.48
CA GLU A 17 -15.60 -0.74 22.55
C GLU A 17 -16.23 -0.52 21.17
N GLU A 18 -17.56 -0.59 21.09
CA GLU A 18 -18.32 -0.36 19.86
C GLU A 18 -18.07 1.04 19.26
N ASN A 19 -17.97 2.05 20.13
CA ASN A 19 -17.76 3.45 19.76
C ASN A 19 -16.27 3.83 19.66
N SER A 20 -15.36 2.86 19.64
CA SER A 20 -13.94 3.15 19.53
C SER A 20 -13.62 3.91 18.23
N SER A 21 -12.89 5.03 18.33
CA SER A 21 -12.41 5.79 17.17
C SER A 21 -11.33 5.07 16.36
N ILE A 22 -10.92 3.87 16.79
CA ILE A 22 -9.92 3.06 16.09
C ILE A 22 -10.51 2.56 14.77
N GLN A 23 -9.88 2.98 13.67
CA GLN A 23 -10.22 2.58 12.30
C GLN A 23 -9.26 1.55 11.71
N TYR A 24 -8.17 1.25 12.41
CA TYR A 24 -7.05 0.46 11.90
C TYR A 24 -6.73 -0.69 12.87
N CYS A 25 -6.47 -1.88 12.35
CA CYS A 25 -6.16 -3.04 13.18
C CYS A 25 -4.73 -3.01 13.76
N SER A 26 -3.86 -2.15 13.24
CA SER A 26 -2.47 -2.01 13.69
C SER A 26 -1.92 -0.62 13.34
N ALA A 27 -0.82 -0.21 13.99
CA ALA A 27 -0.10 1.01 13.66
C ALA A 27 0.47 0.99 12.23
N GLU A 28 0.79 -0.20 11.73
CA GLU A 28 1.12 -0.45 10.33
C GLU A 28 -0.04 -0.09 9.42
N CYS A 29 -1.27 -0.43 9.81
CA CYS A 29 -2.43 -0.07 9.00
C CYS A 29 -2.76 1.43 9.01
N TYR A 30 -2.36 2.11 10.08
CA TYR A 30 -2.48 3.56 10.22
C TYR A 30 -1.43 4.32 9.40
N LYS A 31 -0.22 3.76 9.25
CA LYS A 31 0.86 4.35 8.45
C LYS A 31 0.58 4.17 6.96
N GLU A 32 -0.15 5.13 6.39
CA GLU A 32 -0.34 5.41 4.96
C GLU A 32 -0.08 4.23 4.02
N PHE A 33 -1.12 3.44 3.80
CA PHE A 33 -1.11 2.46 2.71
C PHE A 33 -1.06 3.19 1.38
N ILE A 34 -0.01 2.88 0.62
CA ILE A 34 0.15 3.38 -0.73
C ILE A 34 -0.31 2.30 -1.69
N ARG A 35 -1.04 2.71 -2.73
CA ARG A 35 -1.42 1.82 -3.82
C ARG A 35 -0.22 1.63 -4.76
N CYS A 36 0.15 0.39 -5.01
CA CYS A 36 1.18 0.06 -5.99
C CYS A 36 0.72 0.41 -7.40
N SER A 37 1.48 1.24 -8.12
CA SER A 37 1.15 1.65 -9.49
C SER A 37 1.23 0.50 -10.52
N VAL A 38 1.83 -0.64 -10.15
CA VAL A 38 2.07 -1.77 -11.06
C VAL A 38 1.04 -2.88 -10.86
N CYS A 39 0.82 -3.33 -9.63
CA CYS A 39 -0.09 -4.43 -9.33
C CYS A 39 -1.42 -3.97 -8.74
N GLY A 40 -1.54 -2.70 -8.33
CA GLY A 40 -2.74 -2.16 -7.71
C GLY A 40 -2.96 -2.56 -6.25
N ASN A 41 -2.07 -3.38 -5.66
CA ASN A 41 -2.13 -3.77 -4.25
C ASN A 41 -1.71 -2.62 -3.32
N PHE A 42 -2.33 -2.57 -2.14
CA PHE A 42 -1.97 -1.65 -1.08
C PHE A 42 -0.80 -2.21 -0.27
N PHE A 43 0.21 -1.39 -0.01
CA PHE A 43 1.38 -1.76 0.77
C PHE A 43 1.83 -0.59 1.65
N ILE A 44 2.58 -0.90 2.71
CA ILE A 44 3.09 0.09 3.65
C ILE A 44 4.40 0.63 3.08
N LYS A 45 4.53 1.96 2.97
CA LYS A 45 5.79 2.58 2.57
C LYS A 45 6.86 2.29 3.62
N GLN A 46 7.78 1.36 3.34
CA GLN A 46 8.99 1.18 4.13
C GLN A 46 10.08 2.12 3.61
N GLY A 47 10.21 3.30 4.20
CA GLY A 47 11.37 4.17 3.96
C GLY A 47 11.04 5.65 3.77
N ASN A 48 12.04 6.47 4.09
CA ASN A 48 12.04 7.92 3.90
C ASN A 48 12.50 8.30 2.48
N ASP A 49 12.35 7.38 1.53
CA ASP A 49 12.74 7.62 0.16
C ASP A 49 11.81 8.66 -0.46
N ASN A 50 12.42 9.77 -0.87
CA ASN A 50 11.86 10.79 -1.76
C ASN A 50 11.66 10.25 -3.18
N GLU A 51 11.69 8.94 -3.39
CA GLU A 51 11.29 8.33 -4.64
C GLU A 51 9.77 8.35 -4.77
N GLU A 52 9.28 9.01 -5.82
CA GLU A 52 7.89 9.00 -6.29
C GLU A 52 7.41 7.60 -6.75
N ASN A 53 8.24 6.57 -6.56
CA ASN A 53 8.00 5.22 -7.05
C ASN A 53 7.24 4.40 -6.00
N PHE A 54 5.93 4.50 -6.05
CA PHE A 54 4.98 3.74 -5.23
C PHE A 54 4.86 2.28 -5.69
N VAL A 55 5.87 1.44 -5.39
CA VAL A 55 5.89 0.00 -5.76
C VAL A 55 6.04 -0.92 -4.55
N CYS A 56 5.22 -1.98 -4.50
CA CYS A 56 5.10 -2.83 -3.30
C CYS A 56 6.20 -3.87 -3.10
N SER A 57 6.96 -4.19 -4.14
CA SER A 57 7.93 -5.29 -4.14
C SER A 57 8.96 -5.10 -5.23
N GLU A 58 10.13 -5.73 -5.10
CA GLU A 58 11.20 -5.69 -6.11
C GLU A 58 10.72 -6.15 -7.49
N GLU A 59 9.82 -7.14 -7.55
CA GLU A 59 9.23 -7.59 -8.80
C GLU A 59 8.41 -6.49 -9.49
N CYS A 60 7.60 -5.77 -8.72
CA CYS A 60 6.85 -4.62 -9.23
C CYS A 60 7.80 -3.49 -9.64
N MET A 61 8.88 -3.26 -8.90
CA MET A 61 9.89 -2.25 -9.25
C MET A 61 10.63 -2.61 -10.55
N LYS A 62 10.99 -3.88 -10.77
CA LYS A 62 11.59 -4.36 -12.03
C LYS A 62 10.63 -4.15 -13.20
N LYS A 63 9.35 -4.50 -13.02
CA LYS A 63 8.32 -4.31 -14.04
C LYS A 63 8.08 -2.83 -14.36
N TYR A 64 8.06 -1.97 -13.34
CA TYR A 64 7.98 -0.52 -13.50
C TYR A 64 9.15 0.05 -14.30
N LYS A 65 10.40 -0.34 -13.97
CA LYS A 65 11.60 0.08 -14.71
C LYS A 65 11.57 -0.40 -16.17
N TYR A 66 11.14 -1.64 -16.40
CA TYR A 66 11.03 -2.21 -17.75
C TYR A 66 9.96 -1.49 -18.59
N ASP A 67 8.77 -1.23 -18.03
CA ASP A 67 7.70 -0.52 -18.72
C ASP A 67 8.11 0.92 -19.07
N ARG A 68 8.82 1.59 -18.16
CA ARG A 68 9.37 2.94 -18.39
C ARG A 68 10.44 2.94 -19.49
N LEU A 69 11.33 1.95 -19.52
CA LEU A 69 12.33 1.79 -20.58
C LEU A 69 11.68 1.44 -21.93
N ALA A 70 10.70 0.55 -21.95
CA ALA A 70 10.00 0.13 -23.17
C ALA A 70 9.28 1.29 -23.87
N ARG A 71 8.75 2.24 -23.08
CA ARG A 71 8.19 3.49 -23.60
C ARG A 71 9.24 4.41 -24.22
N GLN A 72 10.49 4.39 -23.74
CA GLN A 72 11.57 5.19 -24.32
C GLN A 72 12.11 4.60 -25.64
N LEU A 73 12.13 3.27 -25.78
CA LEU A 73 12.60 2.60 -27.01
C LEU A 73 11.59 2.57 -28.18
N SER A 74 10.34 3.00 -27.96
CA SER A 74 9.33 3.04 -29.04
C SER A 74 9.38 4.32 -29.90
N THR A 75 10.43 5.15 -29.73
CA THR A 75 10.60 6.45 -30.42
C THR A 75 11.80 6.43 -31.40
N GLU A 76 12.20 5.26 -31.88
CA GLU A 76 13.23 5.11 -32.93
C GLU A 76 12.75 4.22 -34.07
#